data_AF-A0A3D5KLF8-F1
#
_entry.id   AF-A0A3D5KLF8-F1
#
_cell.length_a   1.000
_cell.length_b   1.000
_cell.length_c   1.000
_cell.angle_alpha   90.00
_cell.angle_beta   90.00
_cell.angle_gamma   90.00
#
_symmetry.space_group_name_H-M   'P 1'
#
loop_
_entity.id
_entity.type
_entity.pdbx_description
1 polymer ?
#
loop_
_entity_poly.entity_id
_entity_poly.type
_entity_poly.pdbx_seq_one_letter_code
_entity_poly.pdbx_strand_id
1 'polypeptide(L)'
;MDSKIALIKLYYLLVHADGEVNEREVTLGNHMTQVEGILESDFKSILESLKDRDRETIFSEGVAALKKLDHQKKVRYVAWLCLVANADGFMDKAEWQFIYKIYNTELKLNLDEIMKVQKELLTLTTKRTLSFSILL
;
A
#
# COMPACT_ATOMS: atom_id res chain seq x y z
N MET A 1 -8.71 -1.65 16.59
CA MET A 1 -8.35 -0.63 15.60
C MET A 1 -8.03 -1.38 14.32
N ASP A 2 -8.79 -1.17 13.26
CA ASP A 2 -8.69 -2.01 12.06
C ASP A 2 -7.34 -1.79 11.39
N SER A 3 -6.51 -2.85 11.34
CA SER A 3 -5.17 -2.80 10.74
C SER A 3 -5.22 -2.30 9.29
N LYS A 4 -6.33 -2.56 8.61
CA LYS A 4 -6.58 -2.13 7.23
C LYS A 4 -6.57 -0.60 7.10
N ILE A 5 -7.04 0.14 8.09
CA ILE A 5 -7.00 1.62 8.07
C ILE A 5 -5.55 2.12 7.98
N ALA A 6 -4.60 1.44 8.60
CA ALA A 6 -3.18 1.80 8.51
C ALA A 6 -2.68 1.71 7.07
N LEU A 7 -3.01 0.60 6.39
CA LEU A 7 -2.64 0.37 5.00
C LEU A 7 -3.27 1.42 4.08
N ILE A 8 -4.54 1.75 4.27
CA ILE A 8 -5.27 2.73 3.44
C ILE A 8 -4.68 4.15 3.62
N LYS A 9 -4.36 4.56 4.85
CA LYS A 9 -3.72 5.86 5.11
C LYS A 9 -2.37 6.00 4.41
N LEU A 10 -1.56 4.94 4.44
CA LEU A 10 -0.22 4.97 3.85
C LEU A 10 -0.28 4.82 2.33
N TYR A 11 -1.23 4.05 1.81
CA TYR A 11 -1.56 4.03 0.39
C TYR A 11 -1.95 5.42 -0.09
N TYR A 12 -2.84 6.11 0.63
CA TYR A 12 -3.28 7.47 0.28
C TYR A 12 -2.09 8.44 0.18
N LEU A 13 -1.19 8.41 1.16
CA LEU A 13 0.00 9.28 1.13
C LEU A 13 0.99 8.91 0.02
N LEU A 14 1.12 7.62 -0.30
CA LEU A 14 2.02 7.14 -1.34
C LEU A 14 1.59 7.65 -2.71
N VAL A 15 0.35 7.38 -3.12
CA VAL A 15 -0.17 7.75 -4.45
C VAL A 15 -0.37 9.26 -4.63
N HIS A 16 -0.09 10.07 -3.60
CA HIS A 16 -0.11 11.54 -3.68
C HIS A 16 1.26 12.15 -3.32
N ALA A 17 2.32 11.33 -3.30
CA ALA A 17 3.66 11.75 -2.91
C ALA A 17 4.29 12.68 -3.96
N ASP A 18 4.07 12.40 -5.24
CA ASP A 18 4.56 13.16 -6.40
C ASP A 18 3.54 14.20 -6.90
N GLY A 19 2.27 14.07 -6.51
CA GLY A 19 1.19 15.00 -6.84
C GLY A 19 0.25 14.53 -7.95
N GLU A 20 0.52 13.37 -8.57
CA GLU A 20 -0.33 12.76 -9.58
C GLU A 20 -0.71 11.34 -9.16
N VAL A 21 -1.96 10.94 -9.40
CA VAL A 21 -2.41 9.57 -9.12
C VAL A 21 -2.52 8.84 -10.45
N ASN A 22 -1.77 7.75 -10.64
CA ASN A 22 -1.85 6.97 -11.87
C ASN A 22 -2.93 5.88 -11.79
N GLU A 23 -3.64 5.64 -12.90
CA GLU A 23 -4.63 4.57 -13.03
C GLU A 23 -4.09 3.17 -12.65
N ARG A 24 -2.81 2.89 -12.90
CA ARG A 24 -2.18 1.62 -12.54
C ARG A 24 -2.02 1.46 -11.04
N GLU A 25 -1.66 2.54 -10.33
CA GLU A 25 -1.60 2.54 -8.87
C GLU A 25 -2.98 2.34 -8.26
N VAL A 26 -4.01 3.01 -8.83
CA VAL A 26 -5.41 2.82 -8.44
C VAL A 26 -5.85 1.38 -8.66
N THR A 27 -5.47 0.78 -9.79
CA THR A 27 -5.76 -0.63 -10.10
C THR A 27 -5.10 -1.56 -9.08
N LEU A 28 -3.83 -1.33 -8.72
CA LEU A 28 -3.16 -2.10 -7.68
C LEU A 28 -3.75 -1.86 -6.30
N GLY A 29 -4.20 -0.63 -5.99
CA GLY A 29 -4.96 -0.31 -4.78
C GLY A 29 -6.26 -1.12 -4.68
N ASN A 30 -6.98 -1.28 -5.79
CA ASN A 30 -8.18 -2.12 -5.85
C ASN A 30 -7.84 -3.62 -5.67
N HIS A 31 -6.73 -4.10 -6.23
CA HIS A 31 -6.31 -5.48 -5.97
C HIS A 31 -5.89 -5.69 -4.51
N MET A 32 -5.20 -4.73 -3.92
CA MET A 32 -4.84 -4.71 -2.51
C MET A 32 -6.08 -4.83 -1.63
N THR A 33 -7.12 -4.03 -1.87
CA THR A 33 -8.35 -4.11 -1.07
C THR A 33 -9.01 -5.48 -1.17
N GLN A 34 -9.10 -6.04 -2.37
CA GLN A 34 -9.70 -7.36 -2.55
C GLN A 34 -8.91 -8.49 -1.87
N VAL A 35 -7.57 -8.44 -1.90
CA VAL A 35 -6.71 -9.47 -1.30
C VAL A 35 -6.70 -9.35 0.23
N GLU A 36 -6.72 -8.12 0.75
CA GLU A 36 -6.74 -7.87 2.21
C GLU A 36 -8.16 -7.92 2.80
N GLY A 37 -9.18 -8.19 1.98
CA GLY A 37 -10.58 -8.24 2.40
C GLY A 37 -11.09 -6.90 2.94
N ILE A 38 -10.67 -5.80 2.34
CA ILE A 38 -11.16 -4.44 2.60
C ILE A 38 -12.39 -4.22 1.72
N LEU A 39 -13.51 -3.81 2.31
CA LEU A 39 -14.69 -3.46 1.54
C LEU A 39 -14.40 -2.19 0.72
N GLU A 40 -14.80 -2.21 -0.56
CA GLU A 40 -14.56 -1.09 -1.47
C GLU A 40 -15.23 0.21 -0.98
N SER A 41 -16.42 0.10 -0.36
CA SER A 41 -17.11 1.21 0.27
C SER A 41 -16.29 1.86 1.39
N ASP A 42 -15.69 1.04 2.25
CA ASP A 42 -14.89 1.50 3.38
C ASP A 42 -13.60 2.14 2.87
N PHE A 43 -12.97 1.52 1.87
CA PHE A 43 -11.79 2.08 1.21
C PHE A 43 -12.06 3.47 0.67
N LYS A 44 -13.09 3.63 -0.16
CA LYS A 44 -13.47 4.92 -0.76
C LYS A 44 -13.84 5.95 0.30
N SER A 45 -14.64 5.56 1.30
CA SER A 45 -15.03 6.45 2.40
C SER A 45 -13.83 6.95 3.20
N ILE A 46 -12.88 6.06 3.50
CA ILE A 46 -11.65 6.45 4.21
C ILE A 46 -10.82 7.39 3.33
N LEU A 47 -10.57 7.07 2.06
CA LEU A 47 -9.81 7.96 1.17
C LEU A 47 -10.42 9.36 1.09
N GLU A 48 -11.76 9.46 0.99
CA GLU A 48 -12.45 10.75 0.99
C GLU A 48 -12.20 11.53 2.28
N SER A 49 -12.27 10.85 3.43
CA SER A 49 -12.03 11.47 4.75
C SER A 49 -10.59 11.97 4.96
N LEU A 50 -9.64 11.54 4.13
CA LEU A 50 -8.23 11.93 4.25
C LEU A 50 -7.88 13.20 3.43
N LYS A 51 -8.71 13.62 2.48
CA LYS A 51 -8.39 14.71 1.54
C LYS A 51 -8.06 16.05 2.21
N ASP A 52 -8.80 16.39 3.26
CA ASP A 52 -8.64 17.66 3.99
C ASP A 52 -7.77 17.53 5.24
N ARG A 53 -7.11 16.38 5.43
CA ARG A 53 -6.30 16.10 6.61
C ARG A 53 -4.82 16.40 6.34
N ASP A 54 -4.16 16.89 7.38
CA ASP A 54 -2.72 17.11 7.34
C ASP A 54 -1.94 15.81 7.08
N ARG A 55 -1.00 15.86 6.12
CA ARG A 55 -0.24 14.70 5.65
C ARG A 55 0.65 14.10 6.75
N GLU A 56 1.25 14.94 7.59
CA GLU A 56 2.11 14.47 8.69
C GLU A 56 1.29 13.73 9.75
N THR A 57 0.09 14.23 10.06
CA THR A 57 -0.87 13.58 10.95
C THR A 57 -1.31 12.22 10.39
N ILE A 58 -1.68 12.13 9.11
CA ILE A 58 -2.04 10.86 8.46
C ILE A 58 -0.88 9.86 8.57
N PHE A 59 0.34 10.33 8.30
CA PHE A 59 1.54 9.50 8.34
C PHE A 59 1.78 8.94 9.75
N SER A 60 1.77 9.82 10.76
CA SER A 60 1.97 9.46 12.16
C SER A 60 0.95 8.41 12.61
N GLU A 61 -0.33 8.61 12.29
CA GLU A 61 -1.39 7.66 12.61
C GLU A 61 -1.22 6.32 11.89
N GLY A 62 -0.86 6.34 10.59
CA GLY A 62 -0.63 5.13 9.79
C GLY A 62 0.53 4.30 10.35
N VAL A 63 1.66 4.95 10.63
CA VAL A 63 2.85 4.30 11.20
C VAL A 63 2.58 3.80 12.62
N ALA A 64 1.92 4.59 13.47
CA ALA A 64 1.57 4.17 14.83
C ALA A 64 0.67 2.94 14.83
N ALA A 65 -0.26 2.83 13.87
CA ALA A 65 -1.09 1.65 13.70
C ALA A 65 -0.29 0.45 13.15
N LEU A 66 0.59 0.66 12.16
CA LEU A 66 1.50 -0.38 11.65
C LEU A 66 2.37 -0.97 12.76
N LYS A 67 2.92 -0.13 13.65
CA LYS A 67 3.80 -0.55 14.77
C LYS A 67 3.13 -1.58 15.70
N LYS A 68 1.80 -1.56 15.80
CA LYS A 68 1.00 -2.47 16.64
C LYS A 68 0.72 -3.83 15.99
N LEU A 69 1.01 -4.00 14.71
CA LEU A 69 0.80 -5.26 14.00
C LEU A 69 1.92 -6.27 14.29
N ASP A 70 1.65 -7.54 14.04
CA ASP A 70 2.69 -8.56 13.99
C ASP A 70 3.68 -8.29 12.83
N HIS A 71 4.86 -8.91 12.93
CA HIS A 71 5.94 -8.72 11.95
C HIS A 71 5.51 -9.06 10.54
N GLN A 72 4.78 -10.17 10.36
CA GLN A 72 4.37 -10.65 9.06
C GLN A 72 3.43 -9.66 8.36
N LYS A 73 2.47 -9.09 9.09
CA LYS A 73 1.58 -8.04 8.57
C LYS A 73 2.32 -6.74 8.26
N LYS A 74 3.29 -6.33 9.08
CA LYS A 74 4.13 -5.15 8.80
C LYS A 74 4.86 -5.30 7.47
N VAL A 75 5.57 -6.43 7.30
CA VAL A 75 6.28 -6.74 6.05
C VAL A 75 5.32 -6.76 4.87
N ARG A 76 4.17 -7.43 5.01
CA ARG A 76 3.17 -7.53 3.94
C ARG A 76 2.58 -6.18 3.52
N TYR A 77 2.29 -5.29 4.47
CA TYR A 77 1.73 -3.97 4.16
C TYR A 77 2.76 -3.07 3.50
N VAL A 78 4.02 -3.10 3.95
CA VAL A 78 5.11 -2.38 3.26
C VAL A 78 5.33 -2.96 1.86
N ALA A 79 5.26 -4.27 1.68
CA ALA A 79 5.39 -4.91 0.36
C ALA A 79 4.26 -4.48 -0.61
N TRP A 80 3.03 -4.26 -0.12
CA TRP A 80 1.97 -3.65 -0.91
C TRP A 80 2.32 -2.24 -1.37
N LEU A 81 2.85 -1.38 -0.47
CA LEU A 81 3.28 -0.03 -0.84
C LEU A 81 4.38 -0.07 -1.92
N CYS A 82 5.36 -0.96 -1.78
CA CYS A 82 6.38 -1.15 -2.83
C CYS A 82 5.78 -1.62 -4.16
N LEU A 83 4.75 -2.47 -4.13
CA LEU A 83 4.11 -2.95 -5.35
C LEU A 83 3.33 -1.84 -6.05
N VAL A 84 2.58 -1.03 -5.29
CA VAL A 84 1.82 0.12 -5.80
C VAL A 84 2.76 1.16 -6.41
N ALA A 85 3.80 1.57 -5.69
CA ALA A 85 4.77 2.56 -6.18
C ALA A 85 5.56 2.09 -7.42
N ASN A 86 5.63 0.78 -7.66
CA ASN A 86 6.27 0.22 -8.85
C ASN A 86 5.27 0.00 -10.02
N ALA A 87 4.02 0.48 -9.92
CA ALA A 87 2.98 0.24 -10.93
C ALA A 87 3.39 0.68 -12.35
N ASP A 88 4.18 1.75 -12.43
CA ASP A 88 4.61 2.36 -13.70
C ASP A 88 5.97 1.86 -14.20
N GLY A 89 6.53 0.85 -13.52
CA GLY A 89 7.76 0.18 -13.91
C GLY A 89 9.03 0.81 -13.33
N PHE A 90 8.97 2.06 -12.86
CA PHE A 90 10.04 2.68 -12.09
C PHE A 90 9.46 3.61 -11.02
N MET A 91 9.70 3.28 -9.76
CA MET A 91 9.30 4.10 -8.61
C MET A 91 10.09 5.40 -8.57
N ASP A 92 9.39 6.50 -8.33
CA ASP A 92 9.99 7.82 -8.26
C ASP A 92 10.76 8.05 -6.95
N LYS A 93 11.56 9.12 -6.90
CA LYS A 93 12.42 9.42 -5.74
C LYS A 93 11.61 9.70 -4.47
N ALA A 94 10.49 10.40 -4.55
CA ALA A 94 9.64 10.74 -3.41
C ALA A 94 8.97 9.49 -2.83
N GLU A 95 8.47 8.60 -3.67
CA GLU A 95 7.93 7.29 -3.27
C GLU A 95 9.00 6.41 -2.61
N TRP A 96 10.21 6.34 -3.19
CA TRP A 96 11.34 5.62 -2.60
C TRP A 96 11.66 6.15 -1.21
N GLN A 97 11.73 7.48 -1.05
CA GLN A 97 11.99 8.12 0.24
C GLN A 97 10.88 7.84 1.25
N PHE A 98 9.62 7.88 0.80
CA PHE A 98 8.45 7.56 1.62
C PHE A 98 8.50 6.13 2.15
N ILE A 99 8.70 5.15 1.26
CA ILE A 99 8.80 3.74 1.63
C ILE A 99 10.02 3.49 2.53
N TYR A 100 11.18 4.07 2.19
CA TYR A 100 12.39 3.97 3.00
C TYR A 100 12.19 4.49 4.43
N LYS A 101 11.50 5.63 4.58
CA LYS A 101 11.14 6.15 5.89
C LYS A 101 10.33 5.13 6.70
N ILE A 102 9.33 4.50 6.09
CA ILE A 102 8.48 3.52 6.79
C ILE A 102 9.29 2.28 7.19
N TYR A 103 9.92 1.58 6.25
CA TYR A 103 10.49 0.27 6.56
C TYR A 103 11.81 0.38 7.34
N ASN A 104 12.69 1.31 6.96
CA ASN A 104 14.03 1.40 7.55
C ASN A 104 14.06 2.32 8.76
N THR A 105 13.34 3.45 8.74
CA THR A 105 13.41 4.41 9.85
C THR A 105 12.42 4.03 10.95
N GLU A 106 11.16 3.82 10.59
CA GLU A 106 10.08 3.64 11.56
C GLU A 106 9.92 2.21 12.08
N LEU A 107 10.10 1.21 11.21
CA LEU A 107 9.77 -0.19 11.53
C LEU A 107 10.99 -1.11 11.67
N LYS A 108 12.16 -0.71 11.16
CA LYS A 108 13.41 -1.50 11.17
C LYS A 108 13.24 -2.90 10.55
N LEU A 109 12.49 -2.97 9.44
CA LEU A 109 12.25 -4.20 8.70
C LEU A 109 13.41 -4.55 7.77
N ASN A 110 13.58 -5.84 7.49
CA ASN A 110 14.55 -6.31 6.52
C ASN A 110 14.00 -6.15 5.09
N LEU A 111 14.81 -5.56 4.20
CA LEU A 111 14.42 -5.31 2.82
C LEU A 111 14.18 -6.60 2.02
N ASP A 112 14.98 -7.64 2.23
CA ASP A 112 14.84 -8.91 1.51
C ASP A 112 13.51 -9.61 1.84
N GLU A 113 13.03 -9.48 3.08
CA GLU A 113 11.70 -9.99 3.48
C GLU A 113 10.59 -9.26 2.73
N ILE A 114 10.69 -7.93 2.64
CA ILE A 114 9.72 -7.09 1.92
C ILE A 114 9.72 -7.45 0.43
N MET A 115 10.91 -7.56 -0.18
CA MET A 115 11.07 -7.92 -1.60
C MET A 115 10.53 -9.32 -1.90
N LYS A 116 10.71 -10.28 -0.99
CA LYS A 116 10.13 -11.62 -1.13
C LYS A 116 8.61 -11.55 -1.14
N VAL A 117 8.00 -10.88 -0.15
CA VAL A 117 6.53 -10.77 -0.08
C VAL A 117 5.97 -9.96 -1.25
N GLN A 118 6.66 -8.94 -1.73
CA GLN A 118 6.25 -8.17 -2.90
C GLN A 118 6.12 -9.07 -4.15
N LYS A 119 7.07 -9.99 -4.37
CA LYS A 119 7.00 -10.96 -5.49
C LYS A 119 5.83 -11.94 -5.33
N GLU A 120 5.55 -12.36 -4.10
CA GLU A 120 4.38 -13.20 -3.81
C GLU A 120 3.08 -12.46 -4.13
N LEU A 121 2.96 -11.20 -3.70
CA LEU A 121 1.81 -10.33 -3.99
C LEU A 121 1.61 -10.10 -5.49
N LEU A 122 2.69 -9.80 -6.23
CA LEU A 122 2.64 -9.64 -7.69
C LEU A 122 2.11 -10.91 -8.39
N THR A 123 2.47 -12.08 -7.89
CA THR A 123 1.97 -13.34 -8.43
C THR A 123 0.46 -13.50 -8.18
N LEU A 124 -0.03 -13.08 -7.01
CA LEU A 124 -1.45 -13.11 -6.67
C LEU A 124 -2.27 -12.15 -7.54
N THR A 125 -1.76 -10.94 -7.79
CA THR A 125 -2.45 -9.97 -8.66
C THR A 125 -2.48 -10.44 -10.11
N THR A 126 -1.37 -10.96 -10.63
CA THR A 126 -1.26 -11.42 -12.03
C THR A 126 -2.14 -12.64 -12.33
N LYS A 127 -2.13 -13.64 -11.44
CA LYS A 127 -2.99 -14.83 -11.60
C LYS A 127 -4.47 -14.47 -11.62
N ARG A 128 -4.87 -13.47 -10.83
CA ARG A 128 -6.25 -13.02 -10.77
C ARG A 128 -6.69 -12.34 -12.06
N THR A 129 -5.85 -11.49 -12.64
CA THR A 129 -6.11 -10.87 -13.95
C THR A 129 -6.36 -11.92 -15.02
N LEU A 130 -5.53 -12.98 -15.07
CA LEU A 130 -5.68 -14.08 -16.02
C LEU A 130 -6.96 -14.92 -15.79
N SER A 131 -7.39 -15.13 -14.54
CA SER A 131 -8.62 -15.88 -14.25
C SER A 131 -9.89 -15.15 -14.71
N PHE A 132 -9.91 -13.81 -14.72
CA PHE A 132 -11.05 -13.05 -15.25
C PHE A 132 -11.08 -13.01 -16.79
N SER A 133 -9.92 -13.06 -17.46
CA SER A 133 -9.84 -13.04 -18.92
C SER A 133 -10.28 -14.34 -19.60
N ILE A 134 -10.43 -15.44 -18.86
CA ILE A 134 -10.86 -16.75 -19.40
C ILE A 134 -12.38 -16.96 -19.22
N LEU A 135 -13.06 -16.07 -18.48
CA LEU A 135 -14.49 -16.13 -18.19
C LEU A 135 -15.33 -15.11 -18.98
N LEU A 136 -14.75 -14.47 -19.99
CA LEU A 136 -15.41 -13.59 -20.98
C LEU A 136 -15.23 -14.18 -22.38
#